data_AF-A0A968KX98-F1
#
_entry.id   AF-A0A968KX98-F1
#
_cell.length_a   1.000
_cell.length_b   1.000
_cell.length_c   1.000
_cell.angle_alpha   90.00
_cell.angle_beta   90.00
_cell.angle_gamma   90.00
#
_symmetry.space_group_name_H-M   'P 1'
#
loop_
_entity.id
_entity.type
_entity.pdbx_description
1 polymer ?
#
loop_
_entity_poly.entity_id
_entity_poly.type
_entity_poly.pdbx_seq_one_letter_code
_entity_poly.pdbx_strand_id
1 'polypeptide(L)'
;MTDHPVPAVFETAGGTKVHRIPLQAFPNFWAFAYLVQAKAGNFLIDTGSGTDLSHEDLLSGLQQAGIQPSELSCILLTHAHIDHYGGLSKLKPLTDAKIGVHELDVQTVAHHDARLALIGRRLASYLAETGLAAETREQLLGIYRFTKAIYRSVPVDFTYESKDMQVGPFELVHLPGHCPGHVVMRLEDVLFCGDMVVDGVTPHLSPESINPYSGLDHYLTSLEKLKQWAVGARLILNGHDDPITDLSASIELTRQHIIRRMSRALQALHEPLTISEVCTAIYGGMSGYNQLLVMEKTGAYIEYLYEHAMIEVTNPEEVEQGSPARYRRLREIPDELILSKEHTNVIA
;
A
#
# COMPACT_ATOMS: atom_id res chain seq x y z
N MET A 1 -9.06 -7.33 -24.03
CA MET A 1 -10.13 -6.41 -23.60
C MET A 1 -10.12 -6.45 -22.09
N THR A 2 -9.50 -5.47 -21.45
CA THR A 2 -9.66 -5.27 -20.00
C THR A 2 -10.99 -4.57 -19.83
N ASP A 3 -11.98 -5.24 -19.22
CA ASP A 3 -13.26 -4.60 -18.94
C ASP A 3 -13.02 -3.38 -18.06
N HIS A 4 -13.57 -2.24 -18.48
CA HIS A 4 -13.54 -1.02 -17.69
C HIS A 4 -14.40 -1.22 -16.44
N PRO A 5 -13.89 -0.96 -15.23
CA PRO A 5 -14.70 -1.10 -14.03
C PRO A 5 -15.88 -0.13 -14.09
N VAL A 6 -17.05 -0.62 -13.72
CA VAL A 6 -18.32 0.13 -13.81
C VAL A 6 -18.65 0.71 -12.42
N PRO A 7 -19.20 1.94 -12.36
CA PRO A 7 -19.76 2.48 -11.12
C PRO A 7 -20.75 1.50 -10.47
N ALA A 8 -20.72 1.42 -9.15
CA ALA A 8 -21.60 0.54 -8.39
C ALA A 8 -22.13 1.25 -7.14
N VAL A 9 -23.33 0.88 -6.71
CA VAL A 9 -23.92 1.37 -5.47
C VAL A 9 -24.16 0.19 -4.54
N PHE A 10 -23.66 0.34 -3.32
CA PHE A 10 -23.85 -0.60 -2.22
C PHE A 10 -24.69 0.05 -1.12
N GLU A 11 -25.21 -0.79 -0.24
CA GLU A 11 -26.01 -0.37 0.90
C GLU A 11 -25.52 -1.10 2.15
N THR A 12 -25.37 -0.33 3.23
CA THR A 12 -25.07 -0.86 4.56
C THR A 12 -26.33 -1.46 5.20
N ALA A 13 -26.20 -2.23 6.27
CA ALA A 13 -27.33 -2.82 6.98
C ALA A 13 -28.36 -1.78 7.49
N GLY A 14 -27.91 -0.56 7.80
CA GLY A 14 -28.72 0.59 8.22
C GLY A 14 -29.28 1.44 7.07
N GLY A 15 -29.04 1.06 5.82
CA GLY A 15 -29.58 1.74 4.63
C GLY A 15 -28.74 2.91 4.12
N THR A 16 -27.48 3.04 4.57
CA THR A 16 -26.58 4.09 4.07
C THR A 16 -26.07 3.71 2.68
N LYS A 17 -26.21 4.63 1.72
CA LYS A 17 -25.73 4.42 0.34
C LYS A 17 -24.23 4.68 0.23
N VAL A 18 -23.54 3.77 -0.45
CA VAL A 18 -22.11 3.83 -0.74
C VAL A 18 -21.91 3.71 -2.25
N HIS A 19 -21.43 4.76 -2.90
CA HIS A 19 -21.13 4.76 -4.34
C HIS A 19 -19.65 4.47 -4.55
N ARG A 20 -19.34 3.41 -5.29
CA ARG A 20 -18.00 3.13 -5.79
C ARG A 20 -17.79 3.88 -7.09
N ILE A 21 -16.78 4.74 -7.11
CA ILE A 21 -16.39 5.56 -8.25
C ILE A 21 -15.09 4.98 -8.82
N PRO A 22 -15.12 4.32 -10.00
CA PRO A 22 -13.91 3.89 -10.71
C PRO A 22 -13.12 5.10 -11.19
N LEU A 23 -11.82 5.10 -10.93
CA LEU A 23 -10.90 6.15 -11.31
C LEU A 23 -9.76 5.55 -12.14
N GLN A 24 -9.55 6.03 -13.36
CA GLN A 24 -8.36 5.66 -14.11
C GLN A 24 -7.13 6.38 -13.55
N ALA A 25 -6.59 5.84 -12.46
CA ALA A 25 -5.46 6.42 -11.74
C ALA A 25 -4.23 6.58 -12.66
N PHE A 26 -3.87 5.54 -13.40
CA PHE A 26 -2.78 5.58 -14.41
C PHE A 26 -3.18 4.77 -15.66
N PRO A 27 -2.43 4.87 -16.77
CA PRO A 27 -2.70 4.03 -17.95
C PRO A 27 -2.77 2.54 -17.57
N ASN A 28 -3.92 1.91 -17.85
CA ASN A 28 -4.25 0.53 -17.50
C ASN A 28 -4.21 0.18 -16.00
N PHE A 29 -4.36 1.17 -15.12
CA PHE A 29 -4.39 0.96 -13.67
C PHE A 29 -5.54 1.76 -13.06
N TRP A 30 -6.46 1.05 -12.41
CA TRP A 30 -7.68 1.60 -11.85
C TRP A 30 -7.61 1.63 -10.33
N ALA A 31 -8.16 2.68 -9.74
CA ALA A 31 -8.40 2.79 -8.32
C ALA A 31 -9.89 3.09 -8.07
N PHE A 32 -10.34 2.92 -6.84
CA PHE A 32 -11.70 3.23 -6.41
C PHE A 32 -11.69 4.30 -5.33
N ALA A 33 -12.51 5.34 -5.53
CA ALA A 33 -12.96 6.19 -4.44
C ALA A 33 -14.38 5.79 -4.04
N TYR A 34 -14.74 6.07 -2.79
CA TYR A 34 -16.07 5.76 -2.28
C TYR A 34 -16.77 7.00 -1.74
N LEU A 35 -17.93 7.32 -2.28
CA LEU A 35 -18.80 8.35 -1.74
C LEU A 35 -19.85 7.71 -0.82
N VAL A 36 -19.86 8.11 0.44
CA VAL A 36 -20.84 7.70 1.43
C VAL A 36 -21.80 8.85 1.71
N GLN A 37 -23.08 8.62 1.46
CA GLN A 37 -24.16 9.58 1.71
C GLN A 37 -24.88 9.22 3.01
N ALA A 38 -24.33 9.66 4.13
CA ALA A 38 -24.90 9.43 5.45
C ALA A 38 -25.78 10.61 5.90
N LYS A 39 -26.64 10.39 6.90
CA LYS A 39 -27.43 11.48 7.51
C LYS A 39 -26.57 12.61 8.08
N ALA A 40 -25.34 12.29 8.49
CA ALA A 40 -24.39 13.23 9.07
C ALA A 40 -23.65 14.08 8.02
N GLY A 41 -23.73 13.73 6.73
CA GLY A 41 -23.02 14.42 5.65
C GLY A 41 -22.54 13.49 4.54
N ASN A 42 -21.90 14.08 3.54
CA ASN A 42 -21.28 13.37 2.42
C ASN A 42 -19.79 13.17 2.69
N PHE A 43 -19.33 11.93 2.70
CA PHE A 43 -17.95 11.57 2.98
C PHE A 43 -17.34 10.94 1.73
N LEU A 44 -16.19 11.44 1.30
CA LEU A 44 -15.41 10.84 0.23
C LEU A 44 -14.23 10.08 0.84
N ILE A 45 -14.10 8.80 0.50
CA ILE A 45 -12.97 7.97 0.88
C ILE A 45 -12.06 7.82 -0.33
N ASP A 46 -10.82 8.29 -0.20
CA ASP A 46 -9.81 8.42 -1.26
C ASP A 46 -10.25 9.32 -2.44
N THR A 47 -9.30 9.70 -3.28
CA THR A 47 -9.46 10.79 -4.27
C THR A 47 -8.84 10.51 -5.64
N GLY A 48 -8.24 9.34 -5.85
CA GLY A 48 -7.56 9.02 -7.10
C GLY A 48 -6.17 9.65 -7.22
N SER A 49 -5.61 9.56 -8.43
CA SER A 49 -4.25 10.01 -8.73
C SER A 49 -4.14 11.49 -9.08
N GLY A 50 -5.25 12.19 -9.30
CA GLY A 50 -5.21 13.58 -9.73
C GLY A 50 -4.66 13.80 -11.16
N THR A 51 -4.42 12.74 -11.93
CA THR A 51 -4.30 12.87 -13.40
C THR A 51 -5.58 13.49 -13.97
N ASP A 52 -5.54 14.05 -15.17
CA ASP A 52 -6.74 14.66 -15.77
C ASP A 52 -7.88 13.65 -15.88
N LEU A 53 -7.60 12.45 -16.38
CA LEU A 53 -8.56 11.34 -16.46
C LEU A 53 -9.10 10.94 -15.09
N SER A 54 -8.24 10.65 -14.11
CA SER A 54 -8.68 10.29 -12.76
C SER A 54 -9.52 11.38 -12.09
N HIS A 55 -9.24 12.65 -12.37
CA HIS A 55 -10.01 13.77 -11.82
C HIS A 55 -11.37 13.92 -12.50
N GLU A 56 -11.43 13.79 -13.83
CA GLU A 56 -12.67 13.79 -14.59
C GLU A 56 -13.59 12.64 -14.18
N ASP A 57 -13.04 11.44 -13.99
CA ASP A 57 -13.77 10.27 -13.49
C ASP A 57 -14.37 10.54 -12.10
N LEU A 58 -13.60 11.16 -11.20
CA LEU A 58 -14.06 11.50 -9.86
C LEU A 58 -15.24 12.48 -9.90
N LEU A 59 -15.11 13.57 -10.67
CA LEU A 59 -16.17 14.57 -10.80
C LEU A 59 -17.43 13.98 -11.44
N SER A 60 -17.25 13.16 -12.48
CA SER A 60 -18.35 12.43 -13.14
C SER A 60 -19.06 11.48 -12.16
N GLY A 61 -18.30 10.75 -11.33
CA GLY A 61 -18.84 9.87 -10.30
C GLY A 61 -19.64 10.60 -9.23
N LEU A 62 -19.14 11.73 -8.73
CA LEU A 62 -19.86 12.58 -7.78
C LEU A 62 -21.17 13.10 -8.39
N GLN A 63 -21.12 13.58 -9.63
CA GLN A 63 -22.29 14.07 -10.36
C GLN A 63 -23.33 12.96 -10.58
N GLN A 64 -22.91 11.75 -10.95
CA GLN A 64 -23.79 10.58 -11.10
C GLN A 64 -24.45 10.17 -9.79
N ALA A 65 -23.75 10.34 -8.66
CA ALA A 65 -24.31 10.15 -7.32
C ALA A 65 -25.21 11.31 -6.86
N GLY A 66 -25.38 12.34 -7.69
CA GLY A 66 -26.29 13.46 -7.48
C GLY A 66 -25.77 14.54 -6.54
N ILE A 67 -24.45 14.65 -6.36
CA ILE A 67 -23.85 15.71 -5.52
C ILE A 67 -22.71 16.44 -6.24
N GLN A 68 -22.51 17.69 -5.87
CA GLN A 68 -21.38 18.51 -6.29
C GLN A 68 -20.21 18.39 -5.29
N PRO A 69 -18.96 18.61 -5.71
CA PRO A 69 -17.80 18.59 -4.80
C PRO A 69 -17.96 19.49 -3.58
N SER A 70 -18.61 20.65 -3.73
CA SER A 70 -18.88 21.61 -2.65
C SER A 70 -19.82 21.07 -1.57
N GLU A 71 -20.54 19.98 -1.84
CA GLU A 71 -21.46 19.33 -0.89
C GLU A 71 -20.77 18.22 -0.08
N LEU A 72 -19.48 17.95 -0.34
CA LEU A 72 -18.67 17.08 0.50
C LEU A 72 -18.44 17.72 1.87
N SER A 73 -18.70 16.96 2.93
CA SER A 73 -18.47 17.38 4.30
C SER A 73 -17.06 17.03 4.76
N CYS A 74 -16.57 15.86 4.36
CA CYS A 74 -15.27 15.34 4.76
C CYS A 74 -14.66 14.46 3.66
N ILE A 75 -13.33 14.50 3.55
CA ILE A 75 -12.52 13.60 2.74
C ILE A 75 -11.65 12.81 3.71
N LEU A 76 -11.70 11.48 3.63
CA LEU A 76 -10.96 10.55 4.48
C LEU A 76 -10.01 9.75 3.58
N LEU A 77 -8.72 9.81 3.85
CA LEU A 77 -7.74 8.99 3.14
C LEU A 77 -7.52 7.67 3.86
N THR A 78 -7.55 6.55 3.14
CA THR A 78 -7.10 5.26 3.66
C THR A 78 -5.60 5.28 3.89
N HIS A 79 -4.85 5.89 2.96
CA HIS A 79 -3.40 6.08 3.06
C HIS A 79 -2.88 7.07 2.00
N ALA A 80 -1.59 7.40 2.08
CA ALA A 80 -0.95 8.39 1.20
C ALA A 80 -0.12 7.80 0.04
N HIS A 81 -0.64 6.78 -0.66
CA HIS A 81 -0.17 6.47 -2.02
C HIS A 81 -0.86 7.34 -3.06
N ILE A 82 -0.12 7.63 -4.13
CA ILE A 82 -0.43 8.73 -5.06
C ILE A 82 -1.79 8.57 -5.74
N ASP A 83 -2.25 7.35 -5.95
CA ASP A 83 -3.54 6.94 -6.48
C ASP A 83 -4.70 7.02 -5.48
N HIS A 84 -4.44 7.34 -4.20
CA HIS A 84 -5.45 7.54 -3.17
C HIS A 84 -5.55 9.01 -2.76
N TYR A 85 -4.43 9.69 -2.53
CA TYR A 85 -4.44 11.09 -2.09
C TYR A 85 -4.20 12.12 -3.20
N GLY A 86 -3.71 11.68 -4.37
CA GLY A 86 -3.20 12.58 -5.41
C GLY A 86 -4.25 13.56 -5.96
N GLY A 87 -5.50 13.12 -6.02
CA GLY A 87 -6.65 13.93 -6.45
C GLY A 87 -6.96 15.12 -5.55
N LEU A 88 -6.47 15.14 -4.30
CA LEU A 88 -6.70 16.24 -3.36
C LEU A 88 -6.28 17.61 -3.92
N SER A 89 -5.16 17.67 -4.64
CA SER A 89 -4.63 18.92 -5.19
C SER A 89 -5.60 19.64 -6.13
N LYS A 90 -6.39 18.86 -6.89
CA LYS A 90 -7.41 19.37 -7.82
C LYS A 90 -8.80 19.45 -7.18
N LEU A 91 -9.09 18.58 -6.21
CA LEU A 91 -10.39 18.56 -5.53
C LEU A 91 -10.52 19.67 -4.50
N LYS A 92 -9.46 19.99 -3.75
CA LYS A 92 -9.51 20.96 -2.65
C LYS A 92 -10.00 22.35 -3.05
N PRO A 93 -9.63 22.91 -4.22
CA PRO A 93 -10.20 24.18 -4.69
C PRO A 93 -11.71 24.18 -4.93
N LEU A 94 -12.34 23.01 -5.02
CA LEU A 94 -13.76 22.83 -5.33
C LEU A 94 -14.63 22.58 -4.10
N THR A 95 -14.03 22.48 -2.90
CA THR A 95 -14.75 22.07 -1.68
C THR A 95 -14.13 22.59 -0.39
N ASP A 96 -14.99 22.92 0.57
CA ASP A 96 -14.59 23.24 1.95
C ASP A 96 -14.49 21.99 2.85
N ALA A 97 -14.68 20.79 2.28
CA ALA A 97 -14.58 19.53 3.01
C ALA A 97 -13.30 19.44 3.84
N LYS A 98 -13.44 18.91 5.05
CA LYS A 98 -12.32 18.64 5.96
C LYS A 98 -11.54 17.42 5.51
N ILE A 99 -10.21 17.49 5.54
CA ILE A 99 -9.35 16.38 5.13
C ILE A 99 -8.78 15.68 6.37
N GLY A 100 -9.06 14.38 6.49
CA GLY A 100 -8.52 13.49 7.50
C GLY A 100 -7.53 12.48 6.91
N VAL A 101 -6.47 12.19 7.66
CA VAL A 101 -5.48 11.15 7.35
C VAL A 101 -4.83 10.64 8.64
N HIS A 102 -4.21 9.46 8.61
CA HIS A 102 -3.42 8.97 9.74
C HIS A 102 -2.18 9.85 9.98
N GLU A 103 -1.74 10.01 11.24
CA GLU A 103 -0.66 10.95 11.58
C GLU A 103 0.66 10.65 10.84
N LEU A 104 0.97 9.36 10.64
CA LEU A 104 2.17 8.90 9.94
C LEU A 104 2.20 9.28 8.45
N ASP A 105 1.05 9.62 7.87
CA ASP A 105 0.90 9.99 6.46
C ASP A 105 0.75 11.51 6.24
N VAL A 106 0.61 12.29 7.32
CA VAL A 106 0.51 13.76 7.26
C VAL A 106 1.68 14.38 6.51
N GLN A 107 2.90 13.89 6.74
CA GLN A 107 4.09 14.43 6.06
C GLN A 107 4.05 14.21 4.55
N THR A 108 3.44 13.12 4.09
CA THR A 108 3.29 12.85 2.65
C THR A 108 2.26 13.79 2.02
N VAL A 109 1.15 14.06 2.71
CA VAL A 109 0.06 14.89 2.18
C VAL A 109 0.32 16.39 2.34
N ALA A 110 0.70 16.85 3.54
CA ALA A 110 0.84 18.26 3.87
C ALA A 110 2.25 18.82 3.63
N HIS A 111 3.27 17.96 3.53
CA HIS A 111 4.68 18.35 3.38
C HIS A 111 5.39 17.56 2.28
N HIS A 112 4.70 17.37 1.15
CA HIS A 112 5.07 16.49 0.04
C HIS A 112 6.53 16.67 -0.42
N ASP A 113 6.97 17.90 -0.69
CA ASP A 113 8.33 18.15 -1.21
C ASP A 113 9.42 17.73 -0.21
N ALA A 114 9.23 18.04 1.07
CA ALA A 114 10.16 17.66 2.13
C ALA A 114 10.19 16.13 2.33
N ARG A 115 9.01 15.50 2.30
CA ARG A 115 8.88 14.04 2.38
C ARG A 115 9.52 13.35 1.18
N LEU A 116 9.30 13.86 -0.04
CA LEU A 116 9.87 13.33 -1.27
C LEU A 116 11.39 13.40 -1.27
N ALA A 117 11.97 14.50 -0.80
CA ALA A 117 13.42 14.65 -0.67
C ALA A 117 14.01 13.63 0.34
N LEU A 118 13.39 13.47 1.51
CA LEU A 118 13.86 12.55 2.54
C LEU A 118 13.74 11.08 2.11
N ILE A 119 12.58 10.67 1.62
CA ILE A 119 12.36 9.30 1.13
C ILE A 119 13.21 9.03 -0.10
N GLY A 120 13.39 10.01 -1.00
CA GLY A 120 14.28 9.88 -2.15
C GLY A 120 15.74 9.62 -1.75
N ARG A 121 16.21 10.16 -0.62
CA ARG A 121 17.54 9.83 -0.08
C ARG A 121 17.61 8.41 0.46
N ARG A 122 16.59 7.97 1.19
CA ARG A 122 16.53 6.59 1.73
C ARG A 122 16.43 5.56 0.62
N LEU A 123 15.58 5.81 -0.37
CA LEU A 123 15.48 4.99 -1.57
C LEU A 123 16.82 4.92 -2.31
N ALA A 124 17.57 6.03 -2.42
CA ALA A 124 18.90 6.00 -3.03
C ALA A 124 19.90 5.12 -2.25
N SER A 125 19.86 5.14 -0.91
CA SER A 125 20.67 4.23 -0.07
C SER A 125 20.29 2.78 -0.31
N TYR A 126 19.00 2.48 -0.21
CA TYR A 126 18.47 1.14 -0.45
C TYR A 126 18.88 0.61 -1.84
N LEU A 127 18.66 1.39 -2.90
CA LEU A 127 19.05 0.99 -4.25
C LEU A 127 20.55 0.73 -4.38
N ALA A 128 21.40 1.44 -3.63
CA ALA A 128 22.84 1.19 -3.61
C ALA A 128 23.19 -0.18 -3.04
N GLU A 129 22.42 -0.67 -2.08
CA GLU A 129 22.59 -1.95 -1.40
C GLU A 129 22.00 -3.14 -2.19
N THR A 130 21.17 -2.89 -3.20
CA THR A 130 20.48 -3.96 -3.95
C THR A 130 21.38 -4.80 -4.86
N GLY A 131 22.54 -4.30 -5.28
CA GLY A 131 23.37 -4.92 -6.31
C GLY A 131 23.07 -4.46 -7.75
N LEU A 132 22.18 -3.48 -7.94
CA LEU A 132 21.95 -2.87 -9.25
C LEU A 132 23.15 -2.03 -9.74
N ALA A 133 23.35 -2.01 -11.05
CA ALA A 133 24.29 -1.11 -11.71
C ALA A 133 23.94 0.37 -11.46
N ALA A 134 24.96 1.23 -11.43
CA ALA A 134 24.81 2.65 -11.10
C ALA A 134 23.79 3.36 -12.00
N GLU A 135 23.83 3.10 -13.30
CA GLU A 135 22.95 3.69 -14.31
C GLU A 135 21.49 3.30 -14.06
N THR A 136 21.24 2.03 -13.70
CA THR A 136 19.88 1.56 -13.37
C THR A 136 19.35 2.20 -12.09
N ARG A 137 20.20 2.35 -11.06
CA ARG A 137 19.81 3.03 -9.80
C ARG A 137 19.41 4.49 -10.06
N GLU A 138 20.20 5.22 -10.85
CA GLU A 138 19.89 6.59 -11.24
C GLU A 138 18.59 6.69 -12.04
N GLN A 139 18.38 5.77 -12.98
CA GLN A 139 17.14 5.70 -13.76
C GLN A 139 15.90 5.49 -12.88
N LEU A 140 15.94 4.51 -11.96
CA LEU A 140 14.82 4.21 -11.06
C LEU A 140 14.53 5.38 -10.11
N LEU A 141 15.58 6.00 -9.56
CA LEU A 141 15.43 7.18 -8.71
C LEU A 141 14.87 8.38 -9.47
N GLY A 142 15.28 8.55 -10.74
CA GLY A 142 14.74 9.55 -11.65
C GLY A 142 13.25 9.35 -11.92
N ILE A 143 12.85 8.11 -12.22
CA ILE A 143 11.44 7.73 -12.41
C ILE A 143 10.62 8.02 -11.14
N TYR A 144 11.12 7.61 -9.97
CA TYR A 144 10.47 7.86 -8.68
C TYR A 144 10.23 9.36 -8.43
N ARG A 145 11.26 10.19 -8.66
CA ARG A 145 11.15 11.64 -8.47
C ARG A 145 10.22 12.29 -9.49
N PHE A 146 10.35 11.92 -10.77
CA PHE A 146 9.55 12.47 -11.85
C PHE A 146 8.06 12.19 -11.64
N THR A 147 7.72 10.93 -11.35
CA THR A 147 6.32 10.53 -11.08
C THR A 147 5.72 11.28 -9.90
N LYS A 148 6.52 11.59 -8.86
CA LYS A 148 6.04 12.30 -7.67
C LYS A 148 6.13 13.83 -7.74
N ALA A 149 6.83 14.40 -8.72
CA ALA A 149 7.06 15.86 -8.82
C ALA A 149 5.80 16.66 -9.19
N ILE A 150 4.77 15.99 -9.73
CA ILE A 150 3.51 16.62 -10.15
C ILE A 150 2.55 16.87 -8.98
N TYR A 151 2.75 16.21 -7.84
CA TYR A 151 1.90 16.35 -6.67
C TYR A 151 2.34 17.54 -5.81
N ARG A 152 1.39 18.08 -5.04
CA ARG A 152 1.57 19.28 -4.21
C ARG A 152 1.07 19.01 -2.81
N SER A 153 1.65 19.73 -1.85
CA SER A 153 1.17 19.74 -0.48
C SER A 153 -0.28 20.23 -0.41
N VAL A 154 -1.11 19.49 0.32
CA VAL A 154 -2.50 19.87 0.64
C VAL A 154 -2.65 19.91 2.15
N PRO A 155 -3.25 20.98 2.73
CA PRO A 155 -3.49 21.04 4.17
C PRO A 155 -4.34 19.87 4.66
N VAL A 156 -3.91 19.27 5.76
CA VAL A 156 -4.67 18.27 6.51
C VAL A 156 -5.36 18.99 7.67
N ASP A 157 -6.67 18.77 7.85
CA ASP A 157 -7.46 19.43 8.89
C ASP A 157 -7.39 18.69 10.24
N PHE A 158 -7.27 17.36 10.23
CA PHE A 158 -7.16 16.56 11.45
C PHE A 158 -6.49 15.21 11.18
N THR A 159 -5.94 14.60 12.25
CA THR A 159 -5.48 13.21 12.22
C THR A 159 -6.51 12.28 12.83
N TYR A 160 -6.51 11.00 12.47
CA TYR A 160 -7.48 10.03 13.01
C TYR A 160 -7.30 9.78 14.51
N GLU A 161 -6.07 9.84 15.01
CA GLU A 161 -5.73 9.74 16.42
C GLU A 161 -6.31 10.90 17.22
N SER A 162 -6.30 12.12 16.66
CA SER A 162 -6.94 13.29 17.28
C SER A 162 -8.46 13.18 17.39
N LYS A 163 -9.04 12.13 16.78
CA LYS A 163 -10.46 11.79 16.79
C LYS A 163 -10.73 10.44 17.45
N ASP A 164 -9.76 9.90 18.20
CA ASP A 164 -9.85 8.58 18.84
C ASP A 164 -10.24 7.47 17.85
N MET A 165 -9.75 7.57 16.61
CA MET A 165 -10.07 6.67 15.50
C MET A 165 -11.56 6.56 15.17
N GLN A 166 -12.34 7.61 15.45
CA GLN A 166 -13.77 7.71 15.13
C GLN A 166 -14.07 9.03 14.40
N VAL A 167 -14.52 8.95 13.14
CA VAL A 167 -14.82 10.14 12.34
C VAL A 167 -16.23 10.05 11.78
N GLY A 168 -17.14 10.87 12.30
CA GLY A 168 -18.55 10.78 11.92
C GLY A 168 -19.08 9.35 12.19
N PRO A 169 -19.70 8.68 11.20
CA PRO A 169 -20.21 7.33 11.37
C PRO A 169 -19.13 6.23 11.23
N PHE A 170 -17.87 6.58 10.96
CA PHE A 170 -16.81 5.62 10.70
C PHE A 170 -15.98 5.32 11.95
N GLU A 171 -15.80 4.02 12.22
CA GLU A 171 -14.75 3.50 13.11
C GLU A 171 -13.53 3.16 12.26
N LEU A 172 -12.32 3.50 12.71
CA LEU A 172 -11.09 3.27 11.96
C LEU A 172 -10.12 2.38 12.74
N VAL A 173 -9.32 1.61 12.02
CA VAL A 173 -8.23 0.82 12.59
C VAL A 173 -6.93 1.07 11.83
N HIS A 174 -5.87 1.43 12.56
CA HIS A 174 -4.51 1.55 12.00
C HIS A 174 -3.89 0.18 11.77
N LEU A 175 -3.38 -0.01 10.55
CA LEU A 175 -2.88 -1.26 10.02
C LEU A 175 -1.62 -1.01 9.16
N PRO A 176 -0.45 -0.78 9.77
CA PRO A 176 0.79 -0.52 9.03
C PRO A 176 1.28 -1.75 8.24
N GLY A 177 2.23 -1.54 7.34
CA GLY A 177 2.93 -2.60 6.58
C GLY A 177 2.95 -2.35 5.08
N HIS A 178 1.77 -2.17 4.47
CA HIS A 178 1.69 -1.70 3.08
C HIS A 178 2.30 -0.29 2.94
N CYS A 179 1.91 0.60 3.85
CA CYS A 179 2.54 1.88 4.09
C CYS A 179 2.36 2.27 5.58
N PRO A 180 3.04 3.31 6.08
CA PRO A 180 3.07 3.60 7.51
C PRO A 180 1.70 3.98 8.08
N GLY A 181 0.96 4.86 7.41
CA GLY A 181 -0.31 5.41 7.89
C GLY A 181 -1.56 4.71 7.38
N HIS A 182 -1.47 3.47 6.89
CA HIS A 182 -2.64 2.79 6.34
C HIS A 182 -3.72 2.54 7.41
N VAL A 183 -4.95 2.89 7.08
CA VAL A 183 -6.13 2.58 7.88
C VAL A 183 -7.20 1.84 7.07
N VAL A 184 -7.96 1.02 7.78
CA VAL A 184 -9.23 0.47 7.30
C VAL A 184 -10.36 1.18 8.04
N MET A 185 -11.42 1.53 7.32
CA MET A 185 -12.58 2.22 7.88
C MET A 185 -13.81 1.30 7.87
N ARG A 186 -14.59 1.31 8.94
CA ARG A 186 -15.83 0.55 9.09
C ARG A 186 -17.02 1.47 9.15
N LEU A 187 -18.03 1.15 8.36
CA LEU A 187 -19.37 1.71 8.43
C LEU A 187 -20.34 0.55 8.58
N GLU A 188 -20.81 0.32 9.80
CA GLU A 188 -21.73 -0.79 10.13
C GLU A 188 -21.15 -2.17 9.71
N ASP A 189 -21.74 -2.81 8.69
CA ASP A 189 -21.34 -4.11 8.13
C ASP A 189 -20.46 -3.99 6.87
N VAL A 190 -20.01 -2.78 6.52
CA VAL A 190 -19.16 -2.51 5.34
C VAL A 190 -17.79 -1.99 5.77
N LEU A 191 -16.73 -2.53 5.17
CA LEU A 191 -15.35 -2.07 5.34
C LEU A 191 -14.83 -1.40 4.07
N PHE A 192 -14.07 -0.32 4.25
CA PHE A 192 -13.26 0.32 3.22
C PHE A 192 -11.80 0.00 3.54
N CYS A 193 -11.23 -0.98 2.85
CA CYS A 193 -9.93 -1.54 3.22
C CYS A 193 -8.73 -0.96 2.49
N GLY A 194 -8.95 -0.05 1.53
CA GLY A 194 -7.90 0.47 0.65
C GLY A 194 -7.07 -0.70 0.10
N ASP A 195 -5.75 -0.61 0.28
CA ASP A 195 -4.80 -1.59 -0.25
C ASP A 195 -4.41 -2.70 0.73
N MET A 196 -5.09 -2.81 1.88
CA MET A 196 -4.74 -3.82 2.88
C MET A 196 -5.01 -5.24 2.38
N VAL A 197 -6.09 -5.43 1.64
CA VAL A 197 -6.45 -6.71 1.01
C VAL A 197 -7.04 -6.42 -0.36
N VAL A 198 -6.36 -6.90 -1.40
CA VAL A 198 -6.75 -6.78 -2.81
C VAL A 198 -6.88 -8.20 -3.39
N ASP A 199 -7.66 -8.38 -4.45
CA ASP A 199 -7.96 -9.72 -4.95
C ASP A 199 -6.82 -10.27 -5.84
N GLY A 200 -6.52 -11.56 -5.69
CA GLY A 200 -5.59 -12.28 -6.57
C GLY A 200 -4.10 -11.87 -6.53
N VAL A 201 -3.70 -10.82 -5.80
CA VAL A 201 -2.30 -10.36 -5.72
C VAL A 201 -1.91 -9.93 -4.30
N THR A 202 -0.61 -9.93 -4.01
CA THR A 202 -0.08 -9.28 -2.80
C THR A 202 0.05 -7.78 -3.06
N PRO A 203 -0.47 -6.90 -2.19
CA PRO A 203 -0.21 -5.46 -2.25
C PRO A 203 1.27 -5.12 -2.36
N HIS A 204 1.60 -3.90 -2.79
CA HIS A 204 2.98 -3.45 -2.72
C HIS A 204 3.49 -3.46 -1.27
N LEU A 205 4.77 -3.81 -1.08
CA LEU A 205 5.45 -3.78 0.21
C LEU A 205 6.77 -3.07 -0.01
N SER A 206 7.02 -2.02 0.75
CA SER A 206 8.30 -1.32 0.75
C SER A 206 9.15 -1.82 1.93
N PRO A 207 10.49 -1.93 1.79
CA PRO A 207 11.39 -2.24 2.88
C PRO A 207 11.26 -1.22 4.03
N GLU A 208 11.36 -1.69 5.27
CA GLU A 208 11.28 -0.82 6.45
C GLU A 208 12.46 0.18 6.48
N SER A 209 13.61 -0.21 5.92
CA SER A 209 14.78 0.65 5.73
C SER A 209 14.49 1.90 4.89
N ILE A 210 13.52 1.85 3.97
CA ILE A 210 13.07 3.01 3.20
C ILE A 210 12.06 3.82 4.01
N ASN A 211 11.05 3.13 4.56
CA ASN A 211 9.92 3.76 5.22
C ASN A 211 9.54 3.00 6.51
N PRO A 212 9.74 3.58 7.70
CA PRO A 212 9.37 2.95 8.97
C PRO A 212 7.91 2.51 9.00
N TYR A 213 7.60 1.40 9.67
CA TYR A 213 6.26 0.81 9.71
C TYR A 213 5.74 0.29 8.34
N SER A 214 6.58 0.24 7.32
CA SER A 214 6.36 -0.60 6.14
C SER A 214 7.04 -1.96 6.32
N GLY A 215 6.75 -2.91 5.44
CA GLY A 215 7.44 -4.20 5.41
C GLY A 215 6.51 -5.36 5.78
N LEU A 216 7.03 -6.58 5.57
CA LEU A 216 6.21 -7.79 5.65
C LEU A 216 5.74 -8.08 7.08
N ASP A 217 6.56 -7.79 8.09
CA ASP A 217 6.24 -8.12 9.48
C ASP A 217 5.07 -7.29 10.04
N HIS A 218 5.11 -5.98 9.79
CA HIS A 218 3.98 -5.08 10.09
C HIS A 218 2.74 -5.50 9.32
N TYR A 219 2.89 -5.84 8.03
CA TYR A 219 1.76 -6.24 7.20
C TYR A 219 1.08 -7.52 7.70
N LEU A 220 1.83 -8.57 8.02
CA LEU A 220 1.26 -9.82 8.55
C LEU A 220 0.57 -9.60 9.91
N THR A 221 1.16 -8.77 10.78
CA THR A 221 0.56 -8.40 12.06
C THR A 221 -0.76 -7.66 11.85
N SER A 222 -0.79 -6.75 10.87
CA SER A 222 -1.99 -6.02 10.46
C SER A 222 -3.07 -6.93 9.88
N LEU A 223 -2.73 -7.95 9.08
CA LEU A 223 -3.72 -8.91 8.59
C LEU A 223 -4.40 -9.68 9.73
N GLU A 224 -3.65 -10.10 10.75
CA GLU A 224 -4.24 -10.79 11.92
C GLU A 224 -5.13 -9.85 12.74
N LYS A 225 -4.69 -8.61 12.96
CA LYS A 225 -5.49 -7.58 13.63
C LYS A 225 -6.77 -7.27 12.87
N LEU A 226 -6.68 -7.12 11.54
CA LEU A 226 -7.82 -6.87 10.66
C LEU A 226 -8.83 -8.03 10.74
N LYS A 227 -8.37 -9.28 10.68
CA LYS A 227 -9.24 -10.46 10.76
C LYS A 227 -10.10 -10.47 12.05
N GLN A 228 -9.52 -10.04 13.17
CA GLN A 228 -10.22 -9.96 14.45
C GLN A 228 -11.17 -8.75 14.52
N TRP A 229 -10.71 -7.59 14.05
CA TRP A 229 -11.49 -6.34 14.11
C TRP A 229 -12.67 -6.32 13.12
N ALA A 230 -12.53 -6.98 11.97
CA ALA A 230 -13.52 -7.05 10.90
C ALA A 230 -14.71 -7.98 11.20
N VAL A 231 -14.80 -8.60 12.37
CA VAL A 231 -15.90 -9.51 12.71
C VAL A 231 -17.25 -8.80 12.56
N GLY A 232 -18.16 -9.45 11.82
CA GLY A 232 -19.49 -8.93 11.50
C GLY A 232 -19.55 -8.05 10.25
N ALA A 233 -18.42 -7.77 9.57
CA ALA A 233 -18.45 -7.18 8.24
C ALA A 233 -18.96 -8.20 7.21
N ARG A 234 -19.88 -7.76 6.36
CA ARG A 234 -20.45 -8.53 5.24
C ARG A 234 -19.80 -8.20 3.91
N LEU A 235 -19.34 -6.95 3.76
CA LEU A 235 -18.82 -6.44 2.49
C LEU A 235 -17.53 -5.67 2.72
N ILE A 236 -16.52 -5.96 1.93
CA ILE A 236 -15.20 -5.34 1.99
C ILE A 236 -14.92 -4.69 0.63
N LEU A 237 -14.75 -3.38 0.65
CA LEU A 237 -14.55 -2.50 -0.48
C LEU A 237 -13.07 -2.09 -0.50
N ASN A 238 -12.32 -2.53 -1.51
CA ASN A 238 -10.87 -2.34 -1.60
C ASN A 238 -10.47 -1.28 -2.65
N GLY A 239 -9.19 -0.95 -2.72
CA GLY A 239 -8.69 0.11 -3.60
C GLY A 239 -8.79 -0.15 -5.10
N HIS A 240 -8.83 -1.41 -5.58
CA HIS A 240 -8.47 -1.74 -6.97
C HIS A 240 -9.32 -2.81 -7.67
N ASP A 241 -9.97 -3.70 -6.92
CA ASP A 241 -10.64 -4.90 -7.42
C ASP A 241 -12.12 -4.97 -6.99
N ASP A 242 -12.75 -6.09 -7.33
CA ASP A 242 -14.13 -6.34 -6.95
C ASP A 242 -14.33 -6.50 -5.44
N PRO A 243 -15.54 -6.22 -4.93
CA PRO A 243 -15.83 -6.33 -3.51
C PRO A 243 -15.60 -7.75 -2.98
N ILE A 244 -14.99 -7.83 -1.81
CA ILE A 244 -14.73 -9.09 -1.11
C ILE A 244 -15.88 -9.36 -0.13
N THR A 245 -16.33 -10.62 -0.06
CA THR A 245 -17.37 -11.08 0.87
C THR A 245 -16.85 -12.11 1.89
N ASP A 246 -15.68 -12.71 1.63
CA ASP A 246 -14.97 -13.59 2.56
C ASP A 246 -13.55 -13.05 2.78
N LEU A 247 -13.42 -12.14 3.75
CA LEU A 247 -12.14 -11.53 4.11
C LEU A 247 -11.12 -12.58 4.58
N SER A 248 -11.56 -13.63 5.29
CA SER A 248 -10.64 -14.65 5.79
C SER A 248 -10.03 -15.46 4.65
N ALA A 249 -10.83 -15.81 3.64
CA ALA A 249 -10.34 -16.46 2.44
C ALA A 249 -9.36 -15.56 1.67
N SER A 250 -9.66 -14.27 1.49
CA SER A 250 -8.77 -13.33 0.79
C SER A 250 -7.44 -13.11 1.52
N ILE A 251 -7.46 -13.02 2.86
CA ILE A 251 -6.24 -12.95 3.69
C ILE A 251 -5.41 -14.21 3.50
N GLU A 252 -6.03 -15.40 3.55
CA GLU A 252 -5.31 -16.66 3.38
C GLU A 252 -4.71 -16.80 1.98
N LEU A 253 -5.45 -16.42 0.93
CA LEU A 253 -4.92 -16.35 -0.44
C LEU A 253 -3.71 -15.41 -0.53
N THR A 254 -3.77 -14.25 0.14
CA THR A 254 -2.65 -13.31 0.20
C THR A 254 -1.42 -13.94 0.86
N ARG A 255 -1.59 -14.61 2.00
CA ARG A 255 -0.52 -15.33 2.70
C ARG A 255 0.12 -16.39 1.80
N GLN A 256 -0.69 -17.17 1.09
CA GLN A 256 -0.20 -18.18 0.16
C GLN A 256 0.57 -17.57 -1.03
N HIS A 257 0.16 -16.41 -1.53
CA HIS A 257 0.92 -15.69 -2.57
C HIS A 257 2.30 -15.26 -2.07
N ILE A 258 2.37 -14.76 -0.83
CA ILE A 258 3.64 -14.37 -0.19
C ILE A 258 4.54 -15.60 -0.02
N ILE A 259 4.02 -16.69 0.55
CA ILE A 259 4.74 -17.96 0.70
C ILE A 259 5.32 -18.40 -0.63
N ARG A 260 4.50 -18.50 -1.70
CA ARG A 260 4.98 -18.89 -3.03
C ARG A 260 6.13 -18.03 -3.56
N ARG A 261 6.12 -16.73 -3.28
CA ARG A 261 7.20 -15.82 -3.72
C ARG A 261 8.45 -16.00 -2.87
N MET A 262 8.30 -16.13 -1.56
CA MET A 262 9.40 -16.34 -0.62
C MET A 262 10.06 -17.71 -0.80
N SER A 263 9.30 -18.76 -1.10
CA SER A 263 9.85 -20.08 -1.42
C SER A 263 10.76 -20.03 -2.65
N ARG A 264 10.39 -19.26 -3.69
CA ARG A 264 11.26 -19.03 -4.85
C ARG A 264 12.51 -18.24 -4.48
N ALA A 265 12.37 -17.23 -3.61
CA ALA A 265 13.51 -16.47 -3.10
C ALA A 265 14.50 -17.39 -2.37
N LEU A 266 13.99 -18.21 -1.44
CA LEU A 266 14.78 -19.18 -0.68
C LEU A 266 15.43 -20.23 -1.59
N GLN A 267 14.72 -20.74 -2.59
CA GLN A 267 15.30 -21.64 -3.59
C GLN A 267 16.48 -20.99 -4.34
N ALA A 268 16.35 -19.73 -4.75
CA ALA A 268 17.44 -19.00 -5.40
C ALA A 268 18.63 -18.81 -4.46
N LEU A 269 18.37 -18.53 -3.18
CA LEU A 269 19.36 -18.31 -2.13
C LEU A 269 20.10 -19.57 -1.66
N HIS A 270 20.04 -20.68 -2.40
CA HIS A 270 20.93 -21.83 -2.16
C HIS A 270 22.42 -21.48 -2.38
N GLU A 271 22.69 -20.43 -3.17
CA GLU A 271 23.98 -19.79 -3.32
C GLU A 271 23.91 -18.30 -2.92
N PRO A 272 25.05 -17.64 -2.65
CA PRO A 272 25.06 -16.22 -2.26
C PRO A 272 24.59 -15.29 -3.39
N LEU A 273 23.50 -14.55 -3.18
CA LEU A 273 22.91 -13.61 -4.16
C LEU A 273 22.64 -12.22 -3.56
N THR A 274 22.70 -11.17 -4.38
CA THR A 274 22.22 -9.83 -4.02
C THR A 274 20.69 -9.73 -4.11
N ILE A 275 20.10 -8.65 -3.56
CA ILE A 275 18.66 -8.39 -3.67
C ILE A 275 18.21 -8.34 -5.14
N SER A 276 19.00 -7.73 -6.03
CA SER A 276 18.68 -7.63 -7.45
C SER A 276 18.67 -8.99 -8.15
N GLU A 277 19.62 -9.86 -7.81
CA GLU A 277 19.69 -11.22 -8.35
C GLU A 277 18.50 -12.07 -7.87
N VAL A 278 18.13 -11.97 -6.60
CA VAL A 278 16.91 -12.60 -6.05
C VAL A 278 15.66 -12.06 -6.72
N CYS A 279 15.56 -10.74 -6.93
CA CYS A 279 14.43 -10.12 -7.61
C CYS A 279 14.26 -10.69 -9.02
N THR A 280 15.36 -10.84 -9.77
CA THR A 280 15.36 -11.48 -11.10
C THR A 280 14.93 -12.95 -11.02
N ALA A 281 15.33 -13.69 -10.00
CA ALA A 281 14.88 -15.08 -9.84
C ALA A 281 13.37 -15.22 -9.57
N ILE A 282 12.77 -14.27 -8.84
CA ILE A 282 11.33 -14.31 -8.49
C ILE A 282 10.44 -13.80 -9.63
N TYR A 283 10.86 -12.71 -10.30
CA TYR A 283 10.03 -11.92 -11.22
C TYR A 283 10.52 -11.90 -12.67
N GLY A 284 11.76 -12.36 -12.95
CA GLY A 284 12.38 -12.24 -14.27
C GLY A 284 12.87 -10.81 -14.55
N GLY A 285 12.97 -10.47 -15.84
CA GLY A 285 13.34 -9.13 -16.29
C GLY A 285 12.15 -8.17 -16.24
N MET A 286 12.27 -7.11 -15.44
CA MET A 286 11.27 -6.03 -15.33
C MET A 286 11.88 -4.69 -15.74
N SER A 287 11.05 -3.75 -16.18
CA SER A 287 11.47 -2.41 -16.58
C SER A 287 10.52 -1.32 -16.07
N GLY A 288 11.00 -0.07 -16.12
CA GLY A 288 10.20 1.11 -15.75
C GLY A 288 9.80 1.11 -14.27
N TYR A 289 8.63 1.66 -13.96
CA TYR A 289 8.14 1.79 -12.58
C TYR A 289 7.95 0.43 -11.89
N ASN A 290 7.53 -0.59 -12.66
CA ASN A 290 7.32 -1.93 -12.11
C ASN A 290 8.62 -2.56 -11.60
N GLN A 291 9.77 -2.23 -12.22
CA GLN A 291 11.08 -2.69 -11.73
C GLN A 291 11.36 -2.16 -10.32
N LEU A 292 11.04 -0.90 -10.04
CA LEU A 292 11.18 -0.32 -8.70
C LEU A 292 10.26 -1.04 -7.70
N LEU A 293 8.98 -1.24 -8.05
CA LEU A 293 8.00 -1.89 -7.19
C LEU A 293 8.38 -3.33 -6.81
N VAL A 294 8.88 -4.13 -7.75
CA VAL A 294 9.33 -5.50 -7.45
C VAL A 294 10.66 -5.52 -6.72
N MET A 295 11.54 -4.53 -6.94
CA MET A 295 12.80 -4.41 -6.22
C MET A 295 12.54 -4.13 -4.75
N GLU A 296 11.70 -3.15 -4.43
CA GLU A 296 11.27 -2.84 -3.06
C GLU A 296 10.57 -4.03 -2.40
N LYS A 297 9.62 -4.68 -3.09
CA LYS A 297 8.94 -5.88 -2.57
C LYS A 297 9.92 -7.02 -2.28
N THR A 298 10.92 -7.22 -3.13
CA THR A 298 11.97 -8.22 -2.88
C THR A 298 12.80 -7.85 -1.67
N GLY A 299 13.18 -6.58 -1.50
CA GLY A 299 13.88 -6.09 -0.31
C GLY A 299 13.11 -6.34 0.97
N ALA A 300 11.79 -6.08 1.00
CA ALA A 300 10.95 -6.37 2.16
C ALA A 300 10.92 -7.86 2.52
N TYR A 301 11.01 -8.76 1.53
CA TYR A 301 11.15 -10.20 1.79
C TYR A 301 12.55 -10.57 2.31
N ILE A 302 13.60 -9.95 1.78
CA ILE A 302 14.97 -10.18 2.25
C ILE A 302 15.14 -9.70 3.69
N GLU A 303 14.65 -8.51 4.04
CA GLU A 303 14.64 -8.00 5.43
C GLU A 303 13.94 -8.99 6.36
N TYR A 304 12.72 -9.41 6.01
CA TYR A 304 11.98 -10.40 6.80
C TYR A 304 12.74 -11.71 6.97
N LEU A 305 13.26 -12.29 5.89
CA LEU A 305 14.02 -13.55 5.95
C LEU A 305 15.28 -13.40 6.81
N TYR A 306 15.96 -12.26 6.75
CA TYR A 306 17.17 -12.00 7.50
C TYR A 306 16.87 -11.81 9.00
N GLU A 307 15.87 -10.99 9.34
CA GLU A 307 15.45 -10.71 10.72
C GLU A 307 14.94 -11.96 11.44
N HIS A 308 14.33 -12.90 10.71
CA HIS A 308 13.85 -14.18 11.23
C HIS A 308 14.87 -15.33 11.12
N ALA A 309 16.16 -15.01 10.92
CA ALA A 309 17.28 -15.96 10.90
C ALA A 309 17.08 -17.12 9.90
N MET A 310 16.55 -16.81 8.71
CA MET A 310 16.40 -17.77 7.61
C MET A 310 17.53 -17.67 6.59
N ILE A 311 18.16 -16.49 6.50
CA ILE A 311 19.26 -16.19 5.59
C ILE A 311 20.37 -15.46 6.35
N GLU A 312 21.59 -15.51 5.82
CA GLU A 312 22.78 -14.83 6.36
C GLU A 312 23.45 -13.96 5.30
N VAL A 313 24.23 -12.97 5.75
CA VAL A 313 25.15 -12.21 4.88
C VAL A 313 26.48 -12.96 4.81
N THR A 314 26.94 -13.22 3.59
CA THR A 314 28.12 -14.06 3.32
C THR A 314 29.41 -13.29 3.06
N ASN A 315 29.32 -11.97 2.85
CA ASN A 315 30.45 -11.08 2.54
C ASN A 315 30.55 -9.85 3.46
N PRO A 316 30.52 -10.00 4.80
CA PRO A 316 30.45 -8.87 5.74
C PRO A 316 31.61 -7.86 5.59
N GLU A 317 32.84 -8.32 5.34
CA GLU A 317 34.00 -7.44 5.15
C GLU A 317 33.87 -6.55 3.90
N GLU A 318 33.27 -7.06 2.82
CA GLU A 318 33.03 -6.29 1.60
C GLU A 318 31.87 -5.29 1.81
N VAL A 319 30.86 -5.67 2.59
CA VAL A 319 29.72 -4.81 2.93
C VAL A 319 30.20 -3.60 3.73
N GLU A 320 31.10 -3.78 4.71
CA GLU A 320 31.72 -2.67 5.45
C GLU A 320 32.48 -1.71 4.52
N GLN A 321 32.97 -2.18 3.37
CA GLN A 321 33.66 -1.39 2.35
C GLN A 321 32.70 -0.76 1.32
N GLY A 322 31.39 -0.98 1.46
CA GLY A 322 30.36 -0.40 0.59
C GLY A 322 29.89 -1.29 -0.57
N SER A 323 30.28 -2.57 -0.58
CA SER A 323 29.72 -3.54 -1.53
C SER A 323 28.31 -3.96 -1.14
N PRO A 324 27.44 -4.32 -2.11
CA PRO A 324 26.16 -4.95 -1.83
C PRO A 324 26.31 -6.24 -1.01
N ALA A 325 25.42 -6.44 -0.05
CA ALA A 325 25.34 -7.70 0.69
C ALA A 325 24.92 -8.86 -0.22
N ARG A 326 25.57 -10.01 -0.04
CA ARG A 326 25.20 -11.28 -0.66
C ARG A 326 24.60 -12.20 0.38
N TYR A 327 23.36 -12.58 0.16
CA TYR A 327 22.56 -13.38 1.07
C TYR A 327 22.56 -14.85 0.66
N ARG A 328 22.53 -15.76 1.62
CA ARG A 328 22.36 -17.21 1.41
C ARG A 328 21.44 -17.78 2.47
N ARG A 329 20.60 -18.76 2.12
CA ARG A 329 19.75 -19.47 3.10
C ARG A 329 20.61 -20.31 4.04
N LEU A 330 20.25 -20.31 5.32
CA LEU A 330 20.95 -21.07 6.36
C LEU A 330 20.65 -22.58 6.30
N ARG A 331 19.43 -22.93 5.86
CA ARG A 331 18.94 -24.31 5.76
C ARG A 331 17.78 -24.41 4.76
N GLU A 332 17.33 -25.64 4.50
CA GLU A 332 16.03 -25.87 3.85
C GLU A 332 14.89 -25.43 4.78
N ILE A 333 13.90 -24.73 4.22
CA ILE A 333 12.78 -24.13 4.96
C ILE A 333 11.49 -24.57 4.28
N PRO A 334 10.66 -25.41 4.93
CA PRO A 334 9.35 -25.78 4.41
C PRO A 334 8.41 -24.57 4.29
N ASP A 335 7.52 -24.60 3.29
CA ASP A 335 6.62 -23.50 2.94
C ASP A 335 5.69 -23.09 4.09
N GLU A 336 5.13 -24.07 4.80
CA GLU A 336 4.22 -23.90 5.95
C GLU A 336 4.83 -23.09 7.09
N LEU A 337 6.15 -23.03 7.07
CA LEU A 337 6.97 -22.63 8.18
C LEU A 337 7.51 -21.21 7.92
N ILE A 338 7.57 -20.74 6.66
CA ILE A 338 8.09 -19.42 6.24
C ILE A 338 7.45 -18.26 7.01
N LEU A 339 6.12 -18.26 7.18
CA LEU A 339 5.41 -17.15 7.86
C LEU A 339 5.07 -17.42 9.33
N SER A 340 5.40 -18.61 9.84
CA SER A 340 5.01 -19.05 11.19
C SER A 340 5.89 -18.46 12.29
N LYS A 341 7.10 -18.00 11.94
CA LYS A 341 8.19 -17.65 12.89
C LYS A 341 8.63 -18.80 13.83
N GLU A 342 8.08 -20.01 13.69
CA GLU A 342 8.34 -21.18 14.55
C GLU A 342 9.72 -21.82 14.33
N HIS A 343 10.51 -21.29 13.39
CA HIS A 343 11.90 -21.68 13.09
C HIS A 343 12.92 -21.31 14.15
N THR A 344 12.58 -20.37 15.02
CA THR A 344 13.48 -19.76 16.00
C THR A 344 13.88 -20.71 17.14
N ASN A 345 13.24 -21.87 17.25
CA ASN A 345 13.59 -22.90 18.25
C ASN A 345 14.82 -23.76 17.87
N VAL A 346 15.51 -23.47 16.78
CA VAL A 346 16.71 -24.20 16.36
C VAL A 346 17.83 -23.22 16.04
N ILE A 347 18.34 -22.57 17.08
CA ILE A 347 19.71 -22.04 17.10
C ILE A 347 20.28 -22.42 18.47
N ALA A 348 21.17 -23.42 18.45
CA ALA A 348 22.03 -23.81 19.56
C ALA A 348 23.44 -23.26 19.29
#